data_AF-A0A7X9ZMP3-F1
#
_entry.id   AF-A0A7X9ZMP3-F1
#
_cell.length_a   1.000
_cell.length_b   1.000
_cell.length_c   1.000
_cell.angle_alpha   90.00
_cell.angle_beta   90.00
_cell.angle_gamma   90.00
#
_symmetry.space_group_name_H-M   'P 1'
#
loop_
_entity.id
_entity.type
_entity.pdbx_description
1 polymer ?
#
loop_
_entity_poly.entity_id
_entity_poly.type
_entity_poly.pdbx_seq_one_letter_code
_entity_poly.pdbx_strand_id
1 'polypeptide(L)' 'MIDNFSLAVSHGLMMLAAILLLRRPDLDSEEMPEDKARSSKRRWGRPGA' A
#
# COMPACT_ATOMS: atom_id res chain seq x y z
N MET A 1 -3.84 -15.74 -31.55
CA MET A 1 -4.06 -16.37 -30.23
C MET A 1 -3.09 -15.71 -29.28
N ILE A 2 -3.56 -14.64 -28.64
CA ILE A 2 -2.81 -13.76 -27.73
C ILE A 2 -3.29 -13.92 -26.28
N ASP A 3 -4.21 -14.86 -26.10
CA ASP A 3 -5.00 -15.19 -24.93
C ASP A 3 -4.15 -15.67 -23.76
N ASN A 4 -3.05 -16.41 -24.01
CA ASN A 4 -2.12 -16.84 -22.95
C ASN A 4 -1.34 -15.68 -22.31
N PHE A 5 -1.01 -14.65 -23.09
CA PHE A 5 -0.33 -13.47 -22.56
C PHE A 5 -1.27 -12.67 -21.68
N SER A 6 -2.49 -12.42 -22.15
CA SER A 6 -3.53 -11.79 -21.33
C SER A 6 -3.82 -12.59 -20.07
N LEU A 7 -3.86 -13.92 -20.15
CA LEU A 7 -4.04 -14.79 -18.99
C LEU A 7 -2.88 -14.61 -17.99
N ALA A 8 -1.63 -14.67 -18.46
CA ALA A 8 -0.45 -14.49 -17.61
C ALA A 8 -0.41 -13.10 -16.96
N VAL A 9 -0.78 -12.04 -17.70
CA VAL A 9 -0.87 -10.68 -17.18
C VAL A 9 -1.97 -10.57 -16.12
N SER A 10 -3.17 -11.08 -16.38
CA SER A 10 -4.27 -11.06 -15.40
C SER A 10 -3.90 -11.80 -14.11
N HIS A 11 -3.30 -12.98 -14.22
CA HIS A 11 -2.86 -13.75 -13.05
C HIS A 11 -1.69 -13.07 -12.33
N GLY A 12 -0.75 -12.49 -13.06
CA GLY A 12 0.36 -11.73 -12.50
C GLY A 12 -0.11 -10.51 -11.72
N LEU A 13 -1.09 -9.77 -12.24
CA LEU A 13 -1.71 -8.63 -11.57
C LEU A 13 -2.47 -9.05 -10.31
N MET A 14 -3.22 -10.17 -10.36
CA MET A 14 -3.89 -10.72 -9.17
C MET A 14 -2.89 -11.11 -8.08
N MET A 15 -1.79 -11.78 -8.44
CA MET A 15 -0.75 -12.19 -7.50
C MET A 15 -0.02 -10.97 -6.91
N LEU A 16 0.26 -9.96 -7.72
CA LEU A 16 0.87 -8.70 -7.27
C LEU A 16 -0.04 -7.95 -6.29
N ALA A 17 -1.34 -7.88 -6.57
CA ALA A 17 -2.31 -7.27 -5.66
C ALA A 17 -2.36 -7.99 -4.30
N ALA A 18 -2.33 -9.34 -4.30
CA ALA A 18 -2.26 -10.13 -3.08
C ALA A 18 -0.98 -9.85 -2.28
N ILE A 19 0.18 -9.79 -2.95
CA ILE A 19 1.46 -9.46 -2.30
C ILE A 19 1.42 -8.03 -1.73
N LEU A 20 0.87 -7.07 -2.46
CA LEU A 20 0.76 -5.69 -2.02
C LEU A 20 -0.14 -5.55 -0.79
N LEU A 21 -1.27 -6.26 -0.75
CA LEU A 21 -2.17 -6.29 0.41
C LEU A 21 -1.51 -6.95 1.63
N LEU A 22 -0.83 -8.09 1.44
CA LEU A 22 -0.10 -8.77 2.52
C LEU A 22 1.08 -7.94 3.06
N ARG A 23 1.72 -7.14 2.19
CA ARG A 23 2.83 -6.26 2.57
C ARG A 23 2.37 -4.88 3.05
N ARG A 24 1.07 -4.59 3.07
CA ARG A 24 0.57 -3.28 3.53
C ARG A 24 0.53 -3.29 5.06
N PRO A 25 1.47 -2.63 5.76
CA PRO A 25 1.47 -2.58 7.22
C PRO A 25 0.24 -1.84 7.79
N ASP A 26 -0.38 -0.99 6.97
CA ASP A 26 -1.61 -0.24 7.27
C ASP A 26 -2.88 -1.13 7.24
N LEU A 27 -2.79 -2.39 6.79
CA LEU A 27 -3.90 -3.35 6.91
C LEU A 27 -3.90 -4.05 8.28
N ASP A 28 -2.72 -4.22 8.86
CA ASP A 28 -2.51 -4.84 10.19
C ASP A 28 -2.54 -3.80 11.32
N SER A 29 -2.50 -2.51 10.95
CA SER A 29 -2.58 -1.39 11.89
C SER A 29 -4.00 -0.85 11.88
N GLU A 30 -4.80 -1.18 12.89
CA GLU A 30 -5.98 -0.40 13.23
C GLU A 30 -5.52 0.97 13.77
N GLU A 31 -5.05 1.85 12.87
CA GLU A 31 -4.77 3.23 13.22
C GLU A 31 -6.11 3.88 13.57
N MET A 32 -6.38 3.99 14.88
CA MET A 32 -7.48 4.78 15.40
C MET A 32 -7.47 6.15 14.69
N PRO A 33 -8.63 6.68 14.27
CA PRO A 33 -8.72 7.90 13.47
C PRO A 33 -8.04 9.12 14.10
N GLU A 34 -7.73 9.08 15.40
CA GLU A 34 -7.00 10.13 16.11
C GLU A 34 -5.48 10.16 15.83
N ASP A 35 -4.86 9.05 15.41
CA ASP A 35 -3.39 8.98 15.22
C ASP A 35 -2.91 9.44 13.84
N LYS A 36 -3.75 9.32 12.79
CA LYS A 36 -3.42 9.85 11.44
C LYS A 36 -3.24 11.37 11.42
N ALA A 37 -3.94 12.09 12.31
CA ALA A 37 -3.81 13.54 12.45
C ALA A 37 -2.47 13.97 13.10
N ARG A 38 -1.83 13.11 13.90
CA ARG A 38 -0.54 13.39 14.55
C ARG A 38 0.66 13.02 13.68
N SER A 39 0.55 11.95 12.89
CA SER A 39 1.66 11.46 12.05
C SER A 39 1.95 12.41 10.86
N SER A 40 0.92 12.91 10.18
CA SER A 40 1.09 13.85 9.06
C SER A 40 1.66 15.21 9.49
N LYS A 41 1.35 15.67 10.71
CA LYS A 41 1.87 16.93 11.28
C LYS A 41 3.34 16.86 11.64
N ARG A 42 3.86 15.68 12.03
CA ARG A 42 5.28 15.52 12.40
C ARG A 42 6.22 15.51 11.21
N ARG A 43 5.72 15.14 10.01
CA ARG A 43 6.55 15.02 8.81
C ARG A 43 6.73 16.34 8.03
N TRP A 44 5.97 17.39 8.36
CA TRP A 44 6.02 18.70 7.68
C TRP A 44 6.68 19.81 8.52
N GLY A 45 7.27 19.49 9.68
CA GLY A 45 7.65 20.49 10.69
C GLY A 45 9.13 20.66 11.00
N ARG A 46 10.08 20.22 10.15
CA ARG A 46 11.52 20.42 10.40
C ARG A 46 12.36 20.63 9.13
N PRO A 47 12.78 21.87 8.87
CA PRO A 47 14.18 22.23 8.72
C PRO A 47 14.58 22.98 10.02
N GLY A 48 15.43 22.41 10.86
CA GLY A 48 16.86 22.72 10.79
C GLY A 48 17.14 24.02 11.54
N ALA A 49 17.52 23.89 12.81
CA ALA A 49 18.23 24.94 13.54
C ALA A 49 19.64 25.12 12.93
#